data_AF-A0A8S4F9N9-F1
#
_entry.id   AF-A0A8S4F9N9-F1
#
_cell.length_a   1.000
_cell.length_b   1.000
_cell.length_c   1.000
_cell.angle_alpha   90.00
_cell.angle_beta   90.00
_cell.angle_gamma   90.00
#
_symmetry.space_group_name_H-M   'P 1'
#
loop_
_entity.id
_entity.type
_entity.pdbx_description
1 polymer ?
#
loop_
_entity_poly.entity_id
_entity_poly.type
_entity_poly.pdbx_seq_one_letter_code
_entity_poly.pdbx_strand_id
1 'polypeptide(L)'
;MVARGLTRLRLERGTADCAAPALLRALAQLPRLTTMELVNFDVKRGTADCAAPALLRALAQLPRLTTMELVNFDVKVGFDDALAECKNIQRLLIIPTYVSQSATTNKQVLSGVLRLKDTLTHLMWGVTIELLRVTELFIDQCDQGGDSKKKDIGECIPVLKPVPGCRLPDEHQPVAGPPQVEILPLPTLQRLLSAQLPNTKLKILRIPFHATWRQSLADFQ
;
A
#
# COMPACT_ATOMS: atom_id res chain seq x y z
N MET A 1 33.88 -0.63 5.19
CA MET A 1 33.86 -0.61 3.71
C MET A 1 32.51 -0.03 3.28
N VAL A 2 32.47 1.21 2.78
CA VAL A 2 31.19 1.93 2.53
C VAL A 2 30.67 1.55 1.14
N ALA A 3 29.45 1.01 1.09
CA ALA A 3 28.77 0.52 -0.11
C ALA A 3 28.30 1.65 -1.06
N ARG A 4 29.16 2.62 -1.40
CA ARG A 4 28.81 3.79 -2.24
C ARG A 4 28.39 3.44 -3.67
N GLY A 5 28.68 2.21 -4.12
CA GLY A 5 28.31 1.69 -5.43
C GLY A 5 26.99 0.91 -5.47
N LEU A 6 26.34 0.69 -4.32
CA LEU A 6 25.15 -0.15 -4.24
C LEU A 6 23.96 0.52 -4.95
N THR A 7 23.38 -0.18 -5.93
CA THR A 7 22.23 0.28 -6.72
C THR A 7 20.93 -0.42 -6.33
N ARG A 8 21.01 -1.62 -5.74
CA ARG A 8 19.86 -2.38 -5.25
C ARG A 8 20.11 -2.82 -3.82
N LEU A 9 19.11 -2.63 -2.96
CA LEU A 9 19.11 -3.10 -1.58
C LEU A 9 17.81 -3.83 -1.30
N ARG A 10 17.92 -5.06 -0.82
CA ARG A 10 16.78 -5.87 -0.37
C ARG A 10 16.97 -6.21 1.10
N LEU A 11 15.96 -5.89 1.91
CA LEU A 11 15.91 -6.25 3.32
C LEU A 11 14.72 -7.17 3.55
N GLU A 12 14.98 -8.33 4.13
CA GLU A 12 13.97 -9.34 4.46
C GLU A 12 13.87 -9.53 5.97
N ARG A 13 12.65 -9.77 6.48
CA ARG A 13 12.39 -10.17 7.88
C ARG A 13 13.05 -9.25 8.92
N GLY A 14 13.20 -7.97 8.61
CA GLY A 14 13.78 -6.99 9.53
C GLY A 14 12.74 -6.44 10.50
N THR A 15 13.18 -6.02 11.69
CA THR A 15 12.40 -5.20 12.62
C THR A 15 13.01 -3.81 12.76
N ALA A 16 12.17 -2.78 12.73
CA ALA A 16 12.64 -1.38 12.82
C ALA A 16 12.73 -0.84 14.26
N ASP A 17 12.59 -1.69 15.29
CA ASP A 17 12.47 -1.26 16.69
C ASP A 17 13.77 -0.67 17.28
N CYS A 18 14.94 -1.16 16.86
CA CYS A 18 16.25 -0.66 17.31
C CYS A 18 17.15 -0.25 16.13
N ALA A 19 16.77 -0.69 14.92
CA ALA A 19 17.53 -0.49 13.70
C ALA A 19 17.18 0.82 12.97
N ALA A 20 16.10 1.52 13.34
CA ALA A 20 15.67 2.71 12.60
C ALA A 20 16.79 3.77 12.46
N PRO A 21 17.47 4.25 13.52
CA PRO A 21 18.50 5.27 13.33
C PRO A 21 19.72 4.78 12.53
N ALA A 22 20.14 3.53 12.75
CA ALA A 22 21.29 2.96 12.03
C ALA A 22 20.98 2.70 10.56
N LEU A 23 19.79 2.18 10.26
CA LEU A 23 19.30 1.96 8.90
C LEU A 23 19.11 3.29 8.17
N LEU A 24 18.49 4.29 8.79
CA LEU A 24 18.31 5.62 8.20
C LEU A 24 19.67 6.27 7.88
N ARG A 25 20.64 6.17 8.80
CA ARG A 25 22.02 6.62 8.55
C ARG A 25 22.68 5.84 7.42
N ALA A 26 22.48 4.53 7.35
CA ALA A 26 23.04 3.70 6.29
C ALA A 26 22.45 4.06 4.92
N LEU A 27 21.13 4.23 4.83
CA LEU A 27 20.43 4.67 3.61
C LEU A 27 20.98 6.01 3.12
N ALA A 28 21.20 6.99 4.01
CA ALA A 28 21.79 8.28 3.66
C ALA A 28 23.18 8.18 3.00
N GLN A 29 23.89 7.05 3.16
CA GLN A 29 25.19 6.79 2.53
C GLN A 29 25.10 6.05 1.19
N LEU A 30 23.89 5.83 0.65
CA LEU A 30 23.63 5.11 -0.60
C LEU A 30 23.10 6.01 -1.73
N PRO A 31 23.85 7.04 -2.18
CA PRO A 31 23.36 8.01 -3.17
C PRO A 31 23.11 7.42 -4.56
N ARG A 32 23.56 6.19 -4.81
CA ARG A 32 23.38 5.46 -6.08
C ARG A 32 22.24 4.44 -6.04
N LEU A 33 21.53 4.30 -4.92
CA LEU A 33 20.45 3.35 -4.80
C LEU A 33 19.31 3.72 -5.76
N THR A 34 18.96 2.79 -6.64
CA THR A 34 17.86 2.91 -7.60
C THR A 34 16.68 2.02 -7.27
N THR A 35 16.93 0.94 -6.53
CA THR A 35 15.94 -0.08 -6.18
C THR A 35 16.01 -0.41 -4.69
N MET A 36 14.87 -0.31 -4.01
CA MET A 36 14.70 -0.72 -2.62
C MET A 36 13.61 -1.77 -2.51
N GLU A 37 13.91 -2.88 -1.86
CA GLU A 37 12.96 -3.98 -1.61
C GLU A 37 12.87 -4.24 -0.10
N LEU A 38 11.67 -4.11 0.45
CA LEU A 38 11.36 -4.34 1.86
C LEU A 38 10.34 -5.47 1.93
N VAL A 39 10.75 -6.64 2.40
CA VAL A 39 9.93 -7.86 2.39
C VAL A 39 9.76 -8.41 3.80
N ASN A 40 8.50 -8.57 4.25
CA ASN A 40 8.18 -8.95 5.63
C ASN A 40 8.90 -8.04 6.65
N PHE A 41 9.02 -6.75 6.34
CA PHE A 41 9.72 -5.81 7.20
C PHE A 41 8.74 -5.28 8.24
N ASP A 42 8.82 -5.84 9.44
CA ASP A 42 7.90 -5.54 10.53
C ASP A 42 8.35 -4.29 11.27
N VAL A 43 7.59 -3.21 11.11
CA VAL A 43 7.75 -2.04 11.97
C VAL A 43 6.91 -2.26 13.23
N LYS A 44 7.36 -3.22 14.05
CA LYS A 44 6.75 -3.50 15.36
C LYS A 44 7.09 -2.41 16.38
N ARG A 45 6.46 -2.53 17.54
CA ARG A 45 6.23 -1.49 18.55
C ARG A 45 7.33 -1.52 19.62
N GLY A 46 8.14 -0.48 19.67
CA GLY A 46 9.01 -0.15 20.81
C GLY A 46 8.69 1.19 21.47
N THR A 47 8.27 2.21 20.71
CA THR A 47 7.97 3.56 21.24
C THR A 47 7.02 4.31 20.30
N ALA A 48 6.39 5.37 20.79
CA ALA A 48 5.24 6.09 20.20
C ALA A 48 5.39 6.67 18.78
N ASP A 49 6.55 6.53 18.13
CA ASP A 49 6.81 7.02 16.77
C ASP A 49 6.90 5.84 15.78
N CYS A 50 5.98 5.79 14.81
CA CYS A 50 5.99 4.73 13.81
C CYS A 50 7.20 4.85 12.86
N ALA A 51 8.03 3.80 12.78
CA ALA A 51 9.21 3.84 11.93
C ALA A 51 8.91 3.72 10.42
N ALA A 52 7.70 3.32 10.01
CA ALA A 52 7.36 3.13 8.60
C ALA A 52 7.32 4.46 7.82
N PRO A 53 6.58 5.49 8.27
CA PRO A 53 6.71 6.85 7.73
C PRO A 53 8.13 7.41 7.79
N ALA A 54 8.86 7.23 8.90
CA ALA A 54 10.25 7.71 9.00
C ALA A 54 11.17 7.05 7.96
N LEU A 55 11.00 5.74 7.73
CA LEU A 55 11.72 5.00 6.70
C LEU A 55 11.39 5.51 5.30
N LEU A 56 10.10 5.66 4.97
CA LEU A 56 9.69 6.20 3.67
C LEU A 56 10.22 7.62 3.45
N ARG A 57 10.22 8.48 4.46
CA ARG A 57 10.80 9.83 4.37
C ARG A 57 12.30 9.81 4.13
N ALA A 58 13.04 8.88 4.72
CA ALA A 58 14.46 8.73 4.40
C ALA A 58 14.69 8.16 3.00
N LEU A 59 13.85 7.23 2.54
CA LEU A 59 13.88 6.74 1.16
C LEU A 59 13.56 7.86 0.16
N ALA A 60 12.67 8.80 0.51
CA ALA A 60 12.37 9.98 -0.29
C ALA A 60 13.59 10.90 -0.49
N GLN A 61 14.54 10.91 0.45
CA GLN A 61 15.79 11.67 0.31
C GLN A 61 16.79 11.04 -0.67
N LEU A 62 16.53 9.83 -1.18
CA LEU A 62 17.42 9.16 -2.14
C LEU A 62 17.12 9.66 -3.56
N PRO A 63 18.02 10.46 -4.18
CA PRO A 63 17.72 11.17 -5.42
C PRO A 63 17.59 10.25 -6.64
N ARG A 64 18.10 9.03 -6.55
CA ARG A 64 18.10 8.05 -7.66
C ARG A 64 17.13 6.89 -7.43
N LEU A 65 16.46 6.84 -6.28
CA LEU A 65 15.54 5.77 -5.96
C LEU A 65 14.29 5.92 -6.82
N THR A 66 14.10 4.99 -7.76
CA THR A 66 12.99 5.01 -8.73
C THR A 66 12.09 3.79 -8.62
N THR A 67 12.59 2.71 -8.01
CA THR A 67 11.87 1.45 -7.84
C THR A 67 11.77 1.10 -6.36
N MET A 68 10.55 0.83 -5.90
CA MET A 68 10.29 0.44 -4.52
C MET A 68 9.34 -0.75 -4.47
N GLU A 69 9.72 -1.79 -3.73
CA GLU A 69 8.89 -2.96 -3.46
C GLU A 69 8.64 -3.06 -1.95
N LEU A 70 7.37 -2.99 -1.57
CA LEU A 70 6.90 -3.03 -0.20
C LEU A 70 6.00 -4.27 -0.04
N VAL A 71 6.60 -5.39 0.34
CA VAL A 71 5.92 -6.70 0.39
C VAL A 71 5.66 -7.11 1.82
N ASN A 72 4.40 -7.46 2.12
CA ASN A 72 3.91 -7.68 3.48
C ASN A 72 4.30 -6.51 4.40
N PHE A 73 4.08 -5.30 3.90
CA PHE A 73 4.47 -4.05 4.56
C PHE A 73 3.36 -3.58 5.50
N ASP A 74 3.73 -3.14 6.70
CA ASP A 74 2.77 -2.61 7.68
C ASP A 74 2.40 -1.17 7.34
N VAL A 75 1.12 -0.95 7.02
CA VAL A 75 0.59 0.35 6.62
C VAL A 75 -0.22 0.93 7.78
N LYS A 76 0.29 2.02 8.34
CA LYS A 76 -0.30 2.78 9.44
C LYS A 76 -0.68 4.20 9.00
N VAL A 77 -1.34 4.93 9.89
CA VAL A 77 -1.64 6.37 9.68
C VAL A 77 -0.35 7.15 9.38
N GLY A 78 -0.40 8.04 8.39
CA GLY A 78 0.75 8.82 7.93
C GLY A 78 1.61 8.12 6.89
N PHE A 79 1.26 6.88 6.51
CA PHE A 79 1.88 6.19 5.38
C PHE A 79 1.65 6.93 4.08
N ASP A 80 0.44 7.44 3.85
CA ASP A 80 0.09 8.17 2.64
C ASP A 80 0.90 9.46 2.46
N ASP A 81 1.06 10.23 3.54
CA ASP A 81 1.93 11.41 3.56
C ASP A 81 3.39 11.06 3.25
N ALA A 82 3.94 10.06 3.93
CA ALA A 82 5.34 9.68 3.74
C ALA A 82 5.60 9.07 2.35
N LEU A 83 4.65 8.27 1.83
CA LEU A 83 4.74 7.74 0.46
C LEU A 83 4.69 8.89 -0.55
N ALA A 84 3.82 9.88 -0.35
CA ALA A 84 3.68 11.02 -1.25
C ALA A 84 4.94 11.92 -1.32
N GLU A 85 5.81 11.88 -0.32
CA GLU A 85 7.12 12.55 -0.35
C GLU A 85 8.13 11.86 -1.29
N CYS A 86 7.89 10.60 -1.66
CA CYS A 86 8.78 9.81 -2.53
C CYS A 86 8.63 10.20 -4.02
N LYS A 87 8.91 11.47 -4.36
CA LYS A 87 8.70 12.07 -5.68
C LYS A 87 9.58 11.53 -6.82
N ASN A 88 10.52 10.64 -6.53
CA ASN A 88 11.35 10.01 -7.57
C ASN A 88 10.81 8.62 -7.98
N ILE A 89 9.82 8.09 -7.26
CA ILE A 89 9.33 6.73 -7.48
C ILE A 89 8.52 6.65 -8.76
N GLN A 90 8.97 5.77 -9.64
CA GLN A 90 8.38 5.45 -10.94
C GLN A 90 7.75 4.06 -10.96
N ARG A 91 8.28 3.10 -10.19
CA ARG A 91 7.76 1.74 -10.13
C ARG A 91 7.51 1.34 -8.69
N LEU A 92 6.28 0.97 -8.37
CA LEU A 92 5.86 0.59 -7.02
C LEU A 92 5.18 -0.77 -7.02
N LEU A 93 5.68 -1.68 -6.21
CA LEU A 93 4.94 -2.87 -5.75
C LEU A 93 4.56 -2.65 -4.29
N ILE A 94 3.27 -2.77 -3.99
CA ILE A 94 2.74 -2.73 -2.62
C ILE A 94 1.87 -3.96 -2.37
N ILE A 95 2.22 -4.71 -1.32
CA ILE A 95 1.41 -5.79 -0.75
C ILE A 95 1.31 -5.50 0.75
N PRO A 96 0.22 -4.86 1.22
CA PRO A 96 0.06 -4.56 2.63
C PRO A 96 -0.15 -5.82 3.47
N THR A 97 0.21 -5.76 4.74
CA THR A 97 -0.24 -6.76 5.72
C THR A 97 -1.59 -6.35 6.30
N TYR A 98 -2.56 -7.26 6.24
CA TYR A 98 -3.92 -7.03 6.75
C TYR A 98 -4.14 -7.78 8.07
N VAL A 99 -3.66 -7.22 9.19
CA VAL A 99 -3.87 -7.81 10.54
C VAL A 99 -5.13 -7.25 11.19
N SER A 100 -5.27 -5.93 11.21
CA SER A 100 -6.44 -5.22 11.73
C SER A 100 -6.66 -3.95 10.92
N GLN A 101 -7.92 -3.49 10.83
CA GLN A 101 -8.26 -2.22 10.16
C GLN A 101 -7.95 -2.18 8.64
N SER A 102 -8.27 -3.24 7.90
CA SER A 102 -8.04 -3.32 6.44
C SER A 102 -8.62 -2.15 5.65
N ALA A 103 -9.78 -1.63 6.05
CA ALA A 103 -10.40 -0.43 5.47
C ALA A 103 -9.48 0.81 5.56
N THR A 104 -8.85 1.01 6.70
CA THR A 104 -7.90 2.09 6.95
C THR A 104 -6.61 1.89 6.16
N THR A 105 -6.07 0.66 6.15
CA THR A 105 -4.90 0.30 5.34
C THR A 105 -5.13 0.60 3.86
N ASN A 106 -6.25 0.18 3.29
CA ASN A 106 -6.55 0.41 1.88
C ASN A 106 -6.75 1.91 1.57
N LYS A 107 -7.35 2.68 2.48
CA LYS A 107 -7.43 4.14 2.35
C LYS A 107 -6.04 4.79 2.31
N GLN A 108 -5.14 4.38 3.21
CA GLN A 108 -3.77 4.90 3.29
C GLN A 108 -2.98 4.57 2.00
N VAL A 109 -3.04 3.32 1.53
CA VAL A 109 -2.38 2.93 0.27
C VAL A 109 -2.94 3.72 -0.90
N LEU A 110 -4.26 3.78 -1.04
CA LEU A 110 -4.91 4.49 -2.15
C LEU A 110 -4.57 5.99 -2.13
N SER A 111 -4.68 6.65 -0.97
CA SER A 111 -4.32 8.06 -0.78
C SER A 111 -2.87 8.35 -1.19
N GLY A 112 -1.91 7.55 -0.71
CA GLY A 112 -0.49 7.75 -1.01
C GLY A 112 -0.15 7.50 -2.47
N VAL A 113 -0.67 6.42 -3.06
CA VAL A 113 -0.43 6.07 -4.47
C VAL A 113 -0.96 7.15 -5.41
N LEU A 114 -2.17 7.68 -5.18
CA LEU A 114 -2.74 8.73 -6.03
C LEU A 114 -1.91 10.04 -6.00
N ARG A 115 -1.16 10.28 -4.93
CA ARG A 115 -0.27 11.45 -4.79
C ARG A 115 1.08 11.28 -5.48
N LEU A 116 1.35 10.12 -6.06
CA LEU A 116 2.48 9.84 -6.94
C LEU A 116 2.12 9.94 -8.44
N LYS A 117 0.93 10.45 -8.78
CA LYS A 117 0.43 10.51 -10.17
C LYS A 117 1.38 11.13 -11.20
N ASP A 118 2.22 12.08 -10.78
CA ASP A 118 3.11 12.81 -11.68
C ASP A 118 4.40 12.02 -12.00
N THR A 119 4.72 11.00 -11.19
CA THR A 119 6.00 10.29 -11.23
C THR A 119 5.84 8.80 -11.47
N LEU A 120 4.73 8.22 -11.01
CA LEU A 120 4.48 6.79 -11.04
C LEU A 120 4.12 6.33 -12.46
N THR A 121 4.90 5.38 -12.99
CA THR A 121 4.72 4.80 -14.33
C THR A 121 4.25 3.35 -14.27
N HIS A 122 4.53 2.64 -13.18
CA HIS A 122 4.10 1.25 -12.96
C HIS A 122 3.64 1.07 -11.52
N LEU A 123 2.42 0.54 -11.34
CA LEU A 123 1.87 0.16 -10.05
C LEU A 123 1.43 -1.31 -10.07
N MET A 124 2.00 -2.09 -9.18
CA MET A 124 1.54 -3.43 -8.84
C MET A 124 0.97 -3.41 -7.42
N TRP A 125 -0.32 -3.67 -7.27
CA TRP A 125 -0.95 -3.79 -5.95
C TRP A 125 -1.37 -5.24 -5.72
N GLY A 126 -0.68 -5.91 -4.79
CA GLY A 126 -1.08 -7.25 -4.35
C GLY A 126 -2.19 -7.19 -3.30
N VAL A 127 -3.30 -7.83 -3.62
CA VAL A 127 -4.42 -8.08 -2.71
C VAL A 127 -4.36 -9.56 -2.32
N THR A 128 -4.38 -9.83 -1.01
CA THR A 128 -4.32 -11.20 -0.53
C THR A 128 -5.68 -11.88 -0.65
N ILE A 129 -5.68 -13.16 -1.03
CA ILE A 129 -6.92 -13.95 -1.11
C ILE A 129 -7.61 -14.01 0.25
N GLU A 130 -6.82 -14.02 1.33
CA GLU A 130 -7.30 -14.00 2.71
C GLU A 130 -8.10 -12.73 3.02
N LEU A 131 -7.65 -11.55 2.55
CA LEU A 131 -8.44 -10.33 2.69
C LEU A 131 -9.76 -10.42 1.93
N LEU A 132 -9.73 -10.91 0.69
CA LEU A 132 -10.92 -11.02 -0.15
C LEU A 132 -11.98 -11.90 0.52
N ARG A 133 -11.57 -13.05 1.07
CA ARG A 133 -12.46 -13.96 1.82
C ARG A 133 -13.04 -13.32 3.08
N VAL A 134 -12.22 -12.60 3.85
CA VAL A 134 -12.72 -11.90 5.05
C VAL A 134 -13.73 -10.82 4.67
N THR A 135 -13.54 -10.16 3.53
CA THR A 135 -14.47 -9.14 3.02
C THR A 135 -15.78 -9.76 2.57
N GLU A 136 -15.74 -10.88 1.87
CA GLU A 136 -16.92 -11.67 1.50
C GLU A 136 -17.73 -12.09 2.74
N LEU A 137 -17.06 -12.65 3.76
CA LEU A 137 -17.72 -13.02 5.02
C LEU A 137 -18.36 -11.83 5.74
N PHE A 138 -17.74 -10.65 5.66
CA PHE A 138 -18.32 -9.43 6.23
C PHE A 138 -19.60 -9.01 5.50
N ILE A 139 -19.63 -9.09 4.16
CA ILE A 139 -20.82 -8.81 3.35
C ILE A 139 -21.94 -9.80 3.71
N ASP A 140 -21.63 -11.10 3.76
CA ASP A 140 -22.61 -12.14 4.10
C ASP A 140 -23.23 -11.93 5.50
N GLN A 141 -22.47 -11.41 6.47
CA GLN A 141 -22.97 -11.09 7.81
C GLN A 141 -23.91 -9.87 7.81
N CYS A 142 -23.66 -8.88 6.95
CA CYS A 142 -24.54 -7.73 6.80
C CYS A 142 -25.87 -8.11 6.12
N ASP A 143 -25.83 -9.00 5.13
CA ASP A 143 -27.00 -9.42 4.34
C ASP A 143 -27.93 -10.39 5.10
N GLN A 144 -27.44 -11.11 6.12
CA GLN A 144 -28.26 -11.99 6.97
C GLN A 144 -29.35 -11.26 7.79
N GLY A 145 -29.37 -9.91 7.77
CA GLY A 145 -30.39 -9.09 8.41
C GLY A 145 -31.54 -8.61 7.50
N GLY A 146 -31.54 -8.92 6.20
CA GLY A 146 -32.57 -8.45 5.27
C GLY A 146 -32.67 -9.24 3.98
N ASP A 147 -33.90 -9.51 3.55
CA ASP A 147 -34.28 -10.31 2.39
C ASP A 147 -33.69 -9.70 1.09
N SER A 148 -32.55 -10.20 0.62
CA SER A 148 -31.89 -9.71 -0.59
C SER A 148 -31.13 -10.83 -1.29
N LYS A 149 -31.46 -11.05 -2.58
CA LYS A 149 -30.77 -11.95 -3.50
C LYS A 149 -29.26 -11.72 -3.42
N LYS A 150 -28.47 -12.79 -3.18
CA LYS A 150 -27.00 -12.80 -3.32
C LYS A 150 -26.63 -12.07 -4.62
N LYS A 151 -26.24 -10.80 -4.53
CA LYS A 151 -25.58 -10.15 -5.65
C LYS A 151 -24.20 -10.80 -5.71
N ASP A 152 -23.85 -11.32 -6.86
CA ASP A 152 -22.47 -11.68 -7.15
C ASP A 152 -21.67 -10.38 -7.26
N ILE A 153 -21.24 -9.84 -6.11
CA ILE A 153 -20.52 -8.56 -6.03
C ILE A 153 -19.04 -8.77 -6.46
N GLY A 154 -18.61 -10.02 -6.62
CA GLY A 154 -17.25 -10.40 -6.97
C GLY A 154 -16.24 -10.06 -5.87
N GLU A 155 -14.96 -10.16 -6.20
CA GLU A 155 -13.87 -9.87 -5.27
C GLU A 155 -13.84 -8.37 -4.89
N CYS A 156 -13.91 -8.10 -3.59
CA CYS A 156 -13.97 -6.76 -3.02
C CYS A 156 -12.92 -6.54 -1.94
N ILE A 157 -12.56 -5.27 -1.72
CA ILE A 157 -11.78 -4.83 -0.55
C ILE A 157 -12.57 -3.78 0.24
N PRO A 158 -12.46 -3.75 1.58
CA PRO A 158 -13.02 -2.68 2.38
C PRO A 158 -12.12 -1.45 2.28
N VAL A 159 -12.70 -0.26 2.18
CA VAL A 159 -11.97 1.02 2.17
C VAL A 159 -12.71 2.02 3.04
N LEU A 160 -11.99 2.76 3.88
CA LEU A 160 -12.62 3.76 4.73
C LEU A 160 -13.07 4.99 3.90
N LYS A 161 -14.28 5.49 4.16
CA LYS A 161 -14.80 6.72 3.55
C LYS A 161 -14.10 7.98 4.11
N PRO A 162 -14.06 9.09 3.34
CA PRO A 162 -14.30 9.13 1.90
C PRO A 162 -13.22 8.33 1.14
N VAL A 163 -13.62 7.62 0.09
CA VAL A 163 -12.71 6.82 -0.74
C VAL A 163 -11.82 7.77 -1.56
N PRO A 164 -10.49 7.74 -1.41
CA PRO A 164 -9.60 8.64 -2.15
C PRO A 164 -9.76 8.48 -3.67
N GLY A 165 -9.84 9.60 -4.40
CA GLY A 165 -9.99 9.60 -5.87
C GLY A 165 -11.41 9.35 -6.37
N CYS A 166 -12.36 8.96 -5.51
CA CYS A 166 -13.79 8.95 -5.85
C CYS A 166 -14.39 10.34 -5.63
N ARG A 167 -15.10 10.86 -6.64
CA ARG A 167 -16.20 11.82 -6.39
C ARG A 167 -17.48 10.99 -6.29
N LEU A 168 -17.90 10.68 -5.08
CA LEU A 168 -19.25 10.12 -4.89
C LEU A 168 -20.27 11.25 -5.12
N PRO A 169 -21.48 10.96 -5.65
CA PRO A 169 -22.56 11.93 -5.69
C PRO A 169 -22.81 12.53 -4.30
N ASP A 170 -23.15 13.83 -4.24
CA ASP A 170 -23.27 14.66 -3.03
C ASP A 170 -24.21 14.14 -1.92
N GLU A 171 -24.92 13.02 -2.12
CA GLU A 171 -25.75 12.36 -1.10
C GLU A 171 -24.95 11.76 0.07
N HIS A 172 -23.61 11.72 -0.03
CA HIS A 172 -22.72 11.27 1.06
C HIS A 172 -21.83 12.41 1.58
N GLN A 173 -22.43 13.55 1.95
CA GLN A 173 -21.79 14.50 2.86
C GLN A 173 -21.25 13.75 4.11
N PRO A 174 -20.20 14.27 4.79
CA PRO A 174 -19.73 13.68 6.03
C PRO A 174 -20.85 13.75 7.08
N VAL A 175 -21.65 12.68 7.16
CA VAL A 175 -22.63 12.50 8.22
C VAL A 175 -21.82 12.36 9.50
N ALA A 176 -22.06 13.24 10.47
CA ALA A 176 -21.51 13.09 11.82
C ALA A 176 -21.90 11.70 12.34
N GLY A 177 -20.93 10.80 12.45
CA GLY A 177 -21.16 9.39 12.73
C GLY A 177 -19.86 8.59 12.73
N PRO A 178 -19.92 7.31 13.15
CA PRO A 178 -18.75 6.44 13.15
C PRO A 178 -18.14 6.30 11.75
N PRO A 179 -16.83 6.07 11.64
CA PRO A 179 -16.14 5.92 10.35
C PRO A 179 -16.82 4.86 9.48
N GLN A 180 -17.29 5.26 8.29
CA GLN A 180 -17.98 4.35 7.39
C GLN A 180 -17.00 3.58 6.50
N VAL A 181 -17.26 2.29 6.31
CA VAL A 181 -16.50 1.41 5.40
C VAL A 181 -17.29 1.25 4.10
N GLU A 182 -16.64 1.50 2.98
CA GLU A 182 -17.12 1.19 1.64
C GLU A 182 -16.57 -0.17 1.19
N ILE A 183 -17.43 -1.01 0.62
CA ILE A 183 -17.02 -2.26 -0.01
C ILE A 183 -16.73 -1.97 -1.49
N LEU A 184 -15.46 -1.96 -1.85
CA LEU A 184 -14.99 -1.57 -3.18
C LEU A 184 -14.65 -2.80 -4.02
N PRO A 185 -15.40 -3.10 -5.10
CA PRO A 185 -15.05 -4.19 -6.02
C PRO A 185 -13.73 -3.91 -6.73
N LEU A 186 -12.90 -4.95 -6.93
CA LEU A 186 -11.62 -4.82 -7.61
C LEU A 186 -11.72 -4.19 -9.01
N PRO A 187 -12.72 -4.49 -9.86
CA PRO A 187 -12.89 -3.80 -11.14
C PRO A 187 -13.16 -2.30 -10.99
N THR A 188 -13.84 -1.88 -9.92
CA THR A 188 -14.08 -0.46 -9.64
C THR A 188 -12.82 0.22 -9.13
N LEU A 189 -12.05 -0.43 -8.26
CA LEU A 189 -10.72 0.05 -7.86
C LEU A 189 -9.80 0.22 -9.08
N GLN A 190 -9.77 -0.75 -9.98
CA GLN A 190 -8.96 -0.69 -11.20
C GLN A 190 -9.36 0.51 -12.08
N ARG A 191 -10.66 0.70 -12.34
CA ARG A 191 -11.15 1.87 -13.11
C ARG A 191 -10.81 3.19 -12.44
N LEU A 192 -10.96 3.28 -11.12
CA LEU A 192 -10.60 4.47 -10.35
C LEU A 192 -9.11 4.79 -10.49
N LEU A 193 -8.25 3.80 -10.28
CA LEU A 193 -6.81 3.97 -10.42
C LEU A 193 -6.45 4.37 -11.85
N SER A 194 -7.02 3.71 -12.88
CA SER A 194 -6.79 4.07 -14.29
C SER A 194 -7.20 5.50 -14.61
N ALA A 195 -8.32 5.97 -14.05
CA ALA A 195 -8.78 7.34 -14.27
C ALA A 195 -7.91 8.39 -13.57
N GLN A 196 -7.41 8.09 -12.37
CA GLN A 196 -6.61 9.03 -11.57
C GLN A 196 -5.10 8.97 -11.88
N LEU A 197 -4.64 7.88 -12.51
CA LEU A 197 -3.25 7.62 -12.87
C LEU A 197 -3.12 7.31 -14.39
N PRO A 198 -3.47 8.26 -15.28
CA PRO A 198 -3.61 7.99 -16.71
C PRO A 198 -2.30 7.56 -17.40
N ASN A 199 -1.15 7.91 -16.82
CA ASN A 199 0.18 7.58 -17.37
C ASN A 199 0.82 6.37 -16.68
N THR A 200 0.09 5.65 -15.83
CA THR A 200 0.61 4.54 -15.04
C THR A 200 0.07 3.22 -15.56
N LYS A 201 0.95 2.25 -15.84
CA LYS A 201 0.56 0.86 -16.06
C LYS A 201 0.16 0.22 -14.74
N LEU A 202 -1.01 -0.40 -14.68
CA LEU A 202 -1.60 -0.93 -13.46
C LEU A 202 -1.76 -2.45 -13.51
N LYS A 203 -1.40 -3.14 -12.43
CA LYS A 203 -1.66 -4.57 -12.24
C LYS A 203 -2.14 -4.82 -10.81
N ILE A 204 -3.37 -5.31 -10.65
CA ILE A 204 -3.88 -5.79 -9.37
C ILE A 204 -3.66 -7.30 -9.32
N LEU A 205 -2.89 -7.77 -8.36
CA LEU A 205 -2.59 -9.18 -8.17
C LEU A 205 -3.47 -9.78 -7.08
N ARG A 206 -3.86 -11.04 -7.27
CA ARG A 206 -4.57 -11.86 -6.29
C ARG A 206 -3.64 -12.98 -5.89
N ILE A 207 -3.16 -12.95 -4.66
CA ILE A 207 -2.04 -13.81 -4.24
C ILE A 207 -2.37 -14.40 -2.86
N PRO A 208 -2.20 -15.71 -2.64
CA PRO A 208 -2.23 -16.27 -1.29
C PRO A 208 -1.15 -15.62 -0.41
N PHE A 209 -1.44 -15.30 0.85
CA PHE A 209 -0.48 -14.63 1.74
C PHE A 209 0.89 -15.34 1.79
N HIS A 210 0.90 -16.67 1.81
CA HIS A 210 2.14 -17.47 1.85
C HIS A 210 3.00 -17.37 0.58
N ALA A 211 2.48 -16.81 -0.52
CA ALA A 211 3.15 -16.66 -1.80
C ALA A 211 3.54 -15.19 -2.12
N THR A 212 3.20 -14.23 -1.26
CA THR A 212 3.45 -12.79 -1.52
C THR A 212 4.93 -12.45 -1.55
N TRP A 213 5.76 -13.11 -0.74
CA TRP A 213 7.21 -12.88 -0.67
C TRP A 213 7.97 -13.20 -1.97
N ARG A 214 7.34 -13.96 -2.88
CA ARG A 214 7.89 -14.32 -4.19
C ARG A 214 7.58 -13.29 -5.28
N GLN A 215 6.71 -12.34 -5.00
CA GLN A 215 6.30 -11.35 -5.99
C GLN A 215 7.36 -10.26 -6.14
N SER A 216 7.61 -9.84 -7.38
CA SER A 216 8.51 -8.72 -7.68
C SER A 216 7.98 -7.91 -8.86
N LEU A 217 8.41 -6.65 -8.97
CA LEU A 217 8.18 -5.84 -10.17
C LEU A 217 8.87 -6.39 -11.43
N ALA A 218 9.77 -7.37 -11.29
CA ALA A 218 10.29 -8.15 -12.41
C ALA A 218 9.17 -8.90 -13.17
N ASP A 219 8.08 -9.24 -12.49
CA ASP A 219 6.90 -9.92 -13.07
C ASP A 219 5.94 -8.94 -13.78
N PHE A 220 6.31 -7.65 -13.81
CA PHE A 220 5.66 -6.58 -14.56
C PHE A 220 6.28 -6.51 -15.97
N GLN A 221 6.04 -7.55 -16.77
CA GLN A 221 6.28 -7.53 -18.21
C GLN A 221 5.15 -6.77 -18.92
#